data_AF-A0A0C3EXS9-F1
#
_entry.id   AF-A0A0C3EXS9-F1
#
_cell.length_a   1.000
_cell.length_b   1.000
_cell.length_c   1.000
_cell.angle_alpha   90.00
_cell.angle_beta   90.00
_cell.angle_gamma   90.00
#
_symmetry.space_group_name_H-M   'P 1'
#
loop_
_entity.id
_entity.type
_entity.pdbx_description
1 polymer ?
#
loop_
_entity_poly.entity_id
_entity_poly.type
_entity_poly.pdbx_seq_one_letter_code
_entity_poly.pdbx_strand_id
1 'polypeptide(L)'
;RPQQVYDWMQRHRLWDKAPPMDKSSEFGALWKVWWALLQPEWRIVDGLLLLRKESVYKGWANLMKGGGNGFVLVILSLLWWMMQEKDETQAMVESSAAFEDVEWALQQMLHILRARREEGDEDGQVVEEEVDSNV
;
A
#
# COMPACT_ATOMS: atom_id res chain seq x y z
N ARG A 1 -7.00 6.06 -9.01
CA ARG A 1 -6.48 4.84 -9.69
C ARG A 1 -6.40 5.11 -11.18
N PRO A 2 -5.36 4.62 -11.88
CA PRO A 2 -5.24 4.77 -13.33
C PRO A 2 -6.45 4.17 -14.06
N GLN A 3 -6.83 4.75 -15.21
CA GLN A 3 -8.00 4.32 -15.98
C GLN A 3 -7.87 2.87 -16.44
N GLN A 4 -6.66 2.44 -16.80
CA GLN A 4 -6.35 1.07 -17.21
C GLN A 4 -6.69 0.05 -16.11
N VAL A 5 -6.45 0.40 -14.85
CA VAL A 5 -6.82 -0.45 -13.69
C VAL A 5 -8.34 -0.50 -13.56
N TYR A 6 -9.03 0.63 -13.73
CA TYR A 6 -10.49 0.69 -13.70
C TYR A 6 -11.12 -0.18 -14.81
N ASP A 7 -10.64 -0.06 -16.04
CA ASP A 7 -11.16 -0.79 -17.20
C ASP A 7 -10.92 -2.30 -17.06
N TRP A 8 -9.77 -2.72 -16.52
CA TRP A 8 -9.50 -4.11 -16.20
C TRP A 8 -10.48 -4.67 -15.15
N MET A 9 -10.80 -3.88 -14.12
CA MET A 9 -11.77 -4.29 -13.10
C MET A 9 -13.17 -4.53 -13.67
N GLN A 10 -13.56 -3.76 -14.69
CA GLN A 10 -14.84 -3.92 -15.39
C GLN A 10 -14.85 -5.15 -16.33
N ARG A 11 -13.69 -5.60 -16.80
CA ARG A 11 -13.53 -6.77 -17.70
C ARG A 11 -13.30 -8.07 -16.92
N HIS A 12 -14.08 -8.31 -15.88
CA HIS A 12 -14.05 -9.53 -15.07
C HIS A 12 -12.71 -9.85 -14.37
N ARG A 13 -11.78 -8.90 -14.29
CA ARG A 13 -10.49 -9.07 -13.56
C ARG A 13 -9.67 -10.25 -14.08
N LEU A 14 -9.61 -10.43 -15.39
CA LEU A 14 -8.81 -11.49 -16.02
C LEU A 14 -7.32 -11.26 -15.72
N TRP A 15 -6.77 -12.04 -14.79
CA TRP A 15 -5.40 -11.88 -14.25
C TRP A 15 -4.30 -12.11 -15.30
N ASP A 16 -4.61 -12.91 -16.30
CA ASP A 16 -3.77 -13.28 -17.45
C ASP A 16 -3.74 -12.20 -18.55
N LYS A 17 -4.63 -11.20 -18.48
CA LYS A 17 -4.74 -10.14 -19.50
C LYS A 17 -4.50 -8.77 -18.89
N ALA A 18 -3.24 -8.35 -18.92
CA ALA A 18 -2.89 -6.97 -18.65
C ALA A 18 -3.61 -6.04 -19.65
N PRO A 19 -4.12 -4.87 -19.20
CA PRO A 19 -4.68 -3.89 -20.11
C PRO A 19 -3.62 -3.42 -21.12
N PRO A 20 -4.02 -3.02 -22.35
CA PRO A 20 -3.09 -2.43 -23.30
C PRO A 20 -2.42 -1.20 -22.68
N MET A 21 -1.09 -1.24 -22.58
CA MET A 21 -0.28 -0.14 -22.08
C MET A 21 0.68 0.26 -23.20
N ASP A 22 0.17 1.11 -24.08
CA ASP A 22 0.90 1.57 -25.26
C ASP A 22 2.10 2.45 -24.88
N LYS A 23 2.07 3.06 -23.70
CA LYS A 23 3.12 3.93 -23.16
C LYS A 23 3.32 3.68 -21.66
N SER A 24 4.37 2.96 -21.30
CA SER A 24 4.72 2.64 -19.91
C SER A 24 4.99 3.88 -19.07
N SER A 25 5.63 4.91 -19.63
CA SER A 25 5.92 6.17 -18.93
C SER A 25 4.66 6.95 -18.51
N GLU A 26 3.66 7.02 -19.39
CA GLU A 26 2.37 7.66 -19.07
C GLU A 26 1.63 6.87 -17.98
N PHE A 27 1.66 5.54 -18.06
CA PHE A 27 1.11 4.69 -17.01
C PHE A 27 1.80 4.93 -15.67
N GLY A 28 3.14 4.94 -15.65
CA GLY A 28 3.95 5.19 -14.47
C GLY A 28 3.66 6.54 -13.81
N ALA A 29 3.53 7.61 -14.60
CA ALA A 29 3.16 8.92 -14.09
C ALA A 29 1.78 8.91 -13.40
N LEU A 30 0.76 8.33 -14.06
CA LEU A 30 -0.59 8.20 -13.49
C LEU A 30 -0.61 7.28 -12.27
N TRP A 31 0.21 6.24 -12.27
CA TRP A 31 0.34 5.31 -11.16
C TRP A 31 0.95 6.00 -9.94
N LYS A 32 2.04 6.76 -10.10
CA LYS A 32 2.67 7.53 -9.00
C LYS A 32 1.71 8.55 -8.39
N VAL A 33 0.95 9.28 -9.21
CA VAL A 33 -0.10 10.19 -8.73
C VAL A 33 -1.14 9.44 -7.90
N TRP A 34 -1.61 8.30 -8.41
CA TRP A 34 -2.57 7.48 -7.67
C TRP A 34 -1.98 6.94 -6.37
N TRP A 35 -0.74 6.46 -6.37
CA TRP A 35 -0.05 5.96 -5.20
C TRP A 35 0.09 7.05 -4.13
N ALA A 36 0.45 8.28 -4.52
CA ALA A 36 0.51 9.43 -3.63
C ALA A 36 -0.84 9.74 -2.96
N LEU A 37 -1.95 9.67 -3.71
CA LEU A 37 -3.31 9.88 -3.16
C LEU A 37 -3.74 8.83 -2.13
N LEU A 38 -3.11 7.64 -2.14
CA LEU A 38 -3.36 6.60 -1.14
C LEU A 38 -2.51 6.80 0.12
N GLN A 39 -1.47 7.61 0.05
CA GLN A 39 -0.58 7.83 1.18
C GLN A 39 -1.19 8.73 2.25
N PRO A 40 -0.76 8.58 3.51
CA PRO A 40 -1.01 9.59 4.52
C PRO A 40 -0.51 10.98 4.08
N GLU A 41 -1.25 12.03 4.41
CA GLU A 41 -0.92 13.42 4.04
C GLU A 41 0.50 13.83 4.47
N TRP A 42 0.95 13.38 5.64
CA TRP A 42 2.27 13.67 6.16
C TRP A 42 3.42 13.08 5.33
N ARG A 43 3.15 12.09 4.46
CA ARG A 43 4.15 11.55 3.54
C ARG A 43 4.35 12.42 2.32
N ILE A 44 3.37 13.22 1.93
CA ILE A 44 3.36 13.90 0.64
C ILE A 44 4.08 15.25 0.75
N VAL A 45 5.19 15.38 0.03
CA VAL A 45 5.95 16.64 -0.13
C VAL A 45 5.94 17.00 -1.61
N ASP A 46 5.71 18.28 -1.92
CA ASP A 46 5.66 18.81 -3.28
C ASP A 46 4.75 17.99 -4.23
N GLY A 47 3.68 17.41 -3.67
CA GLY A 47 2.64 16.66 -4.38
C GLY A 47 3.00 15.25 -4.85
N LEU A 48 4.28 14.89 -4.95
CA LEU A 48 4.73 13.58 -5.48
C LEU A 48 5.89 12.93 -4.71
N LEU A 49 6.62 13.68 -3.88
CA LEU A 49 7.70 13.12 -3.08
C LEU A 49 7.11 12.46 -1.83
N LEU A 50 7.54 11.22 -1.56
CA LEU A 50 7.03 10.42 -0.46
C LEU A 50 8.09 10.29 0.64
N LEU A 51 7.85 10.95 1.78
CA LEU A 51 8.70 10.83 2.95
C LEU A 51 8.58 9.44 3.58
N ARG A 52 9.72 8.91 4.01
CA ARG A 52 9.84 7.69 4.81
C ARG A 52 10.19 8.08 6.25
N LYS A 53 9.18 8.33 7.07
CA LYS A 53 9.34 8.68 8.49
C LYS A 53 8.87 7.53 9.38
N GLU A 54 9.73 7.08 10.28
CA GLU A 54 9.63 5.79 10.97
C GLU A 54 8.63 5.75 12.14
N SER A 55 7.90 6.83 12.43
CA SER A 55 7.18 6.97 13.71
C SER A 55 5.73 7.50 13.63
N VAL A 56 5.05 7.37 12.49
CA VAL A 56 3.68 7.90 12.35
C VAL A 56 2.67 6.76 12.08
N TYR A 57 2.02 6.31 13.15
CA TYR A 57 0.97 5.27 13.13
C TYR A 57 -0.39 5.75 12.58
N LYS A 58 -0.51 7.03 12.19
CA LYS A 58 -1.77 7.67 11.76
C LYS A 58 -1.81 7.92 10.25
N GLY A 59 -3.02 7.93 9.69
CA GLY A 59 -3.27 8.28 8.29
C GLY A 59 -3.23 7.13 7.27
N TRP A 60 -2.91 5.91 7.70
CA TRP A 60 -2.85 4.71 6.84
C TRP A 60 -4.22 4.11 6.46
N ALA A 61 -5.31 4.70 6.96
CA ALA A 61 -6.66 4.16 6.80
C ALA A 61 -7.07 3.95 5.34
N ASN A 62 -6.55 4.75 4.40
CA ASN A 62 -6.86 4.57 2.98
C ASN A 62 -6.22 3.33 2.37
N LEU A 63 -5.03 2.93 2.84
CA LEU A 63 -4.36 1.69 2.41
C LEU A 63 -4.84 0.47 3.20
N MET A 64 -5.24 0.65 4.45
CA MET A 64 -5.64 -0.45 5.35
C MET A 64 -7.13 -0.86 5.24
N LYS A 65 -7.89 -0.31 4.29
CA LYS A 65 -9.27 -0.75 4.02
C LYS A 65 -9.26 -2.15 3.40
N GLY A 66 -9.63 -3.16 4.17
CA GLY A 66 -9.75 -4.57 3.77
C GLY A 66 -10.91 -4.90 2.83
N GLY A 67 -11.12 -4.10 1.78
CA GLY A 67 -12.13 -4.35 0.76
C GLY A 67 -11.62 -5.23 -0.38
N GLY A 68 -12.53 -5.69 -1.26
CA GLY A 68 -12.24 -6.64 -2.35
C GLY A 68 -11.33 -6.13 -3.49
N ASN A 69 -10.61 -5.04 -3.25
CA ASN A 69 -9.73 -4.30 -4.18
C ASN A 69 -8.69 -3.46 -3.40
N GLY A 70 -8.19 -3.99 -2.27
CA GLY A 70 -7.20 -3.31 -1.42
C GLY A 70 -5.79 -3.28 -2.04
N PHE A 71 -4.78 -3.51 -1.21
CA PHE A 71 -3.36 -3.44 -1.59
C PHE A 71 -2.95 -4.34 -2.77
N VAL A 72 -3.71 -5.42 -3.03
CA VAL A 72 -3.52 -6.30 -4.19
C VAL A 72 -3.56 -5.54 -5.52
N LEU A 73 -4.42 -4.52 -5.65
CA LEU A 73 -4.48 -3.72 -6.89
C LEU A 73 -3.20 -2.91 -7.11
N VAL A 74 -2.57 -2.44 -6.04
CA VAL A 74 -1.31 -1.70 -6.09
C VAL A 74 -0.21 -2.62 -6.61
N ILE A 75 -0.09 -3.81 -6.04
CA ILE A 75 0.92 -4.81 -6.44
C ILE A 75 0.71 -5.25 -7.90
N LEU A 76 -0.53 -5.60 -8.26
CA LEU A 76 -0.84 -6.09 -9.61
C LEU A 76 -0.56 -5.04 -10.69
N SER A 77 -0.96 -3.79 -10.45
CA SER A 77 -0.72 -2.70 -11.40
C SER A 77 0.75 -2.32 -11.51
N LEU A 78 1.52 -2.44 -10.42
CA LEU A 78 2.96 -2.26 -10.43
C LEU A 78 3.67 -3.37 -11.22
N LEU A 79 3.24 -4.63 -11.06
CA LEU A 79 3.77 -5.76 -11.82
C LEU A 79 3.57 -5.54 -13.33
N TRP A 80 2.40 -5.08 -13.75
CA TRP A 80 2.16 -4.74 -15.15
C TRP A 80 3.12 -3.67 -15.64
N TRP A 81 3.32 -2.61 -14.85
CA TRP A 81 4.24 -1.53 -15.20
C TRP A 81 5.66 -2.08 -15.43
N MET A 82 6.18 -2.86 -14.48
CA MET A 82 7.50 -3.48 -14.58
C MET A 82 7.64 -4.43 -15.78
N MET A 83 6.61 -5.20 -16.11
CA MET A 83 6.63 -6.13 -17.25
C MET A 83 6.64 -5.42 -18.62
N GLN A 84 6.13 -4.19 -18.69
CA GLN A 84 5.95 -3.45 -19.94
C GLN A 84 7.11 -2.49 -20.23
N GLU A 85 7.99 -2.25 -19.26
CA GLU A 85 9.20 -1.46 -19.45
C GLU A 85 10.23 -2.26 -20.26
N LYS A 86 10.30 -1.96 -21.56
CA LYS A 86 11.25 -2.58 -22.50
C LYS A 86 12.56 -1.80 -22.68
N ASP A 87 12.66 -0.59 -22.10
CA ASP A 87 13.85 0.27 -22.15
C ASP A 87 14.51 0.36 -20.76
N GLU A 88 15.72 -0.18 -20.68
CA GLU A 88 16.32 -0.73 -19.44
C GLU A 88 16.87 0.29 -18.43
N THR A 89 17.05 1.58 -18.76
CA THR A 89 17.87 2.46 -17.91
C THR A 89 17.13 3.48 -17.07
N GLN A 90 16.14 4.20 -17.61
CA GLN A 90 15.43 5.24 -16.85
C GLN A 90 14.10 4.73 -16.28
N ALA A 91 13.38 3.91 -17.06
CA ALA A 91 12.05 3.43 -16.70
C ALA A 91 12.12 2.39 -15.57
N MET A 92 13.03 1.41 -15.69
CA MET A 92 13.28 0.39 -14.66
C MET A 92 13.61 1.01 -13.29
N VAL A 93 14.25 2.18 -13.27
CA VAL A 93 14.55 2.93 -12.04
C VAL A 93 13.28 3.50 -11.40
N GLU A 94 12.32 3.96 -12.20
CA GLU A 94 11.06 4.52 -11.68
C GLU A 94 10.14 3.45 -11.11
N SER A 95 9.94 2.34 -11.83
CA SER A 95 9.12 1.23 -11.33
C SER A 95 9.76 0.57 -10.10
N SER A 96 11.10 0.47 -10.05
CA SER A 96 11.82 -0.06 -8.89
C SER A 96 11.72 0.87 -7.68
N ALA A 97 11.87 2.18 -7.86
CA ALA A 97 11.68 3.14 -6.77
C ALA A 97 10.24 3.10 -6.22
N ALA A 98 9.26 2.94 -7.11
CA ALA A 98 7.86 2.72 -6.71
C ALA A 98 7.67 1.40 -5.95
N PHE A 99 8.34 0.31 -6.37
CA PHE A 99 8.33 -0.98 -5.68
C PHE A 99 8.89 -0.88 -4.27
N GLU A 100 10.06 -0.26 -4.09
CA GLU A 100 10.66 -0.05 -2.77
C GLU A 100 9.75 0.78 -1.86
N ASP A 101 9.04 1.78 -2.40
CA ASP A 101 8.11 2.56 -1.60
C ASP A 101 6.87 1.77 -1.17
N VAL A 102 6.34 0.92 -2.05
CA VAL A 102 5.24 -0.01 -1.75
C VAL A 102 5.65 -1.00 -0.67
N GLU A 103 6.84 -1.58 -0.78
CA GLU A 103 7.39 -2.48 0.24
C GLU A 103 7.50 -1.77 1.59
N TRP A 104 8.10 -0.57 1.62
CA TRP A 104 8.24 0.21 2.84
C TRP A 104 6.88 0.53 3.47
N ALA A 105 5.90 0.97 2.67
CA ALA A 105 4.54 1.22 3.13
C ALA A 105 3.88 -0.03 3.74
N LEU A 106 4.10 -1.20 3.13
CA LEU A 106 3.58 -2.47 3.64
C LEU A 106 4.20 -2.83 4.99
N GLN A 107 5.51 -2.62 5.16
CA GLN A 107 6.20 -2.82 6.44
C GLN A 107 5.64 -1.91 7.54
N GLN A 108 5.38 -0.62 7.24
CA GLN A 108 4.76 0.29 8.21
C GLN A 108 3.37 -0.17 8.63
N MET A 109 2.54 -0.60 7.67
CA MET A 109 1.21 -1.14 7.98
C MET A 109 1.29 -2.42 8.83
N LEU A 110 2.27 -3.29 8.55
CA LEU A 110 2.49 -4.50 9.33
C LEU A 110 2.92 -4.17 10.76
N HIS A 111 3.80 -3.19 10.95
CA HIS A 111 4.18 -2.71 12.29
C HIS A 111 2.97 -2.17 13.06
N ILE A 112 2.12 -1.36 12.40
CA ILE A 112 0.87 -0.85 13.01
C ILE A 112 -0.06 -2.00 13.42
N LEU A 113 -0.24 -3.00 12.56
CA LEU A 113 -1.13 -4.13 12.83
C LEU A 113 -0.61 -5.04 13.94
N ARG A 114 0.71 -5.20 14.06
CA ARG A 114 1.35 -5.95 15.15
C ARG A 114 1.21 -5.21 16.48
N ALA A 115 1.53 -3.91 16.51
CA ALA A 115 1.37 -3.09 17.70
C ALA A 115 -0.07 -3.11 18.23
N ARG A 116 -1.07 -3.00 17.34
CA ARG A 116 -2.50 -3.09 17.72
C ARG A 116 -2.91 -4.45 18.29
N ARG A 117 -2.24 -5.53 17.88
CA ARG A 117 -2.50 -6.86 18.43
C ARG A 117 -1.93 -6.96 19.84
N GLU A 118 -0.70 -6.48 20.04
CA GLU A 118 -0.02 -6.48 21.33
C GLU A 118 -0.79 -5.62 22.36
N GLU A 119 -1.24 -4.41 21.98
CA GLU A 119 -2.09 -3.55 22.82
C GLU A 119 -3.45 -4.21 23.17
N GLY A 120 -4.04 -4.96 22.24
CA GLY A 120 -5.30 -5.67 22.47
C GLY A 120 -5.18 -6.92 23.34
N ASP A 121 -3.99 -7.54 23.39
CA ASP A 121 -3.70 -8.68 24.26
C ASP A 121 -3.41 -8.21 25.71
N GLU A 122 -2.85 -7.00 25.90
CA GLU A 122 -2.59 -6.41 27.23
C GLU A 122 -3.88 -5.95 27.95
N ASP A 123 -4.84 -5.35 27.24
CA ASP A 123 -6.16 -4.97 27.80
C ASP A 123 -7.01 -6.20 28.19
N GLY A 124 -6.71 -7.38 27.64
CA GLY A 124 -7.35 -8.65 27.99
C GLY A 124 -6.82 -9.31 29.27
N GLN A 125 -5.76 -8.76 29.88
CA GLN A 125 -5.07 -9.35 31.04
C GLN A 125 -5.31 -8.59 32.36
N VAL A 126 -6.34 -7.75 32.42
CA VAL A 126 -6.67 -6.94 33.62
C VAL A 126 -7.66 -7.69 34.54
N VAL A 127 -7.07 -8.34 35.56
CA VAL A 127 -7.58 -8.61 36.94
C VAL A 127 -8.61 -9.76 37.14
N GLU A 128 -8.10 -10.96 37.41
CA GLU A 128 -8.62 -11.81 38.51
C GLU A 128 -7.63 -11.71 39.69
N GLU A 129 -7.61 -10.57 40.38
CA GLU A 129 -7.07 -10.48 41.74
C GLU A 129 -8.16 -9.91 42.65
N GLU A 130 -8.79 -10.82 43.41
CA GLU A 130 -9.36 -10.71 44.76
C GLU A 130 -10.37 -11.87 44.89
N VAL A 131 -10.36 -12.72 45.92
CA VAL A 131 -10.41 -12.34 47.34
C VAL A 131 -9.68 -13.39 48.18
N ASP A 132 -8.72 -12.90 48.96
CA ASP A 132 -8.15 -13.57 50.12
C ASP A 132 -9.26 -13.83 51.15
N SER A 133 -9.72 -15.09 51.26
CA SER A 133 -10.74 -15.48 52.25
C SER A 133 -10.06 -15.82 53.57
N ASN A 134 -9.78 -14.80 54.37
CA ASN A 134 -9.67 -14.94 55.82
C ASN A 134 -11.07 -15.14 56.41
N VAL A 135 -11.44 -16.38 56.78
CA VAL A 135 -12.14 -16.79 58.03
C VAL A 135 -11.95 -18.29 58.22
#